data_AF-A0A1V9FPE6-F1
#
_entry.id   AF-A0A1V9FPE6-F1
#
_cell.length_a   1.000
_cell.length_b   1.000
_cell.length_c   1.000
_cell.angle_alpha   90.00
_cell.angle_beta   90.00
_cell.angle_gamma   90.00
#
_symmetry.space_group_name_H-M   'P 1'
#
loop_
_entity.id
_entity.type
_entity.pdbx_description
1 polymer ?
#
loop_
_entity_poly.entity_id
_entity_poly.type
_entity_poly.pdbx_seq_one_letter_code
_entity_poly.pdbx_strand_id
1 'polypeptide(L)'
;MEIFIAAWFHDTGYLFAGRYEHEQKGVEIMRELLIKLTRDSELIDEIEDCIMATKMPRNPKNILEEIICDADTYHLGTEHFIITTKQFMEETKLSSVSFDKELFDKQTLNMHCERLLKPIFLMRLSPKKSTSF
;
A
#
# COMPACT_ATOMS: atom_id res chain seq x y z
N MET A 1 5.29 17.10 -0.86
CA MET A 1 6.13 16.31 -1.81
C MET A 1 6.43 14.93 -1.24
N GLU A 2 6.63 14.87 0.07
CA GLU A 2 6.73 13.72 0.99
C GLU A 2 5.99 12.46 0.50
N ILE A 3 4.67 12.53 0.33
CA ILE A 3 3.84 11.37 -0.06
C ILE A 3 4.29 10.75 -1.38
N PHE A 4 4.67 11.56 -2.37
CA PHE A 4 5.12 11.03 -3.64
C PHE A 4 6.41 10.24 -3.46
N ILE A 5 7.37 10.79 -2.71
CA ILE A 5 8.63 10.12 -2.46
C ILE A 5 8.38 8.82 -1.68
N ALA A 6 7.58 8.85 -0.62
CA ALA A 6 7.19 7.65 0.10
C ALA A 6 6.57 6.59 -0.83
N ALA A 7 5.64 6.99 -1.70
CA ALA A 7 5.01 6.09 -2.67
C ALA A 7 6.02 5.46 -3.65
N TRP A 8 7.03 6.20 -4.10
CA TRP A 8 8.08 5.66 -4.96
C TRP A 8 8.96 4.63 -4.25
N PHE A 9 9.21 4.81 -2.95
CA PHE A 9 10.21 4.02 -2.22
C PHE A 9 9.66 2.91 -1.33
N HIS A 10 8.39 2.93 -0.92
CA HIS A 10 7.87 2.01 0.10
C HIS A 10 8.09 0.52 -0.22
N ASP A 11 7.91 0.11 -1.47
CA ASP A 11 8.09 -1.27 -1.94
C ASP A 11 9.50 -1.60 -2.45
N THR A 12 10.40 -0.62 -2.56
CA THR A 12 11.73 -0.85 -3.17
C THR A 12 12.60 -1.84 -2.40
N GLY A 13 12.34 -2.01 -1.09
CA GLY A 13 13.04 -2.97 -0.27
C GLY A 13 12.77 -4.44 -0.60
N TYR A 14 11.69 -4.76 -1.34
CA TYR A 14 11.42 -6.13 -1.79
C TYR A 14 12.54 -6.70 -2.68
N LEU A 15 13.33 -5.82 -3.30
CA LEU A 15 14.48 -6.23 -4.12
C LEU A 15 15.63 -6.81 -3.29
N PHE A 16 15.68 -6.51 -1.99
CA PHE A 16 16.84 -6.81 -1.14
C PHE A 16 16.48 -7.50 0.19
N ALA A 17 15.22 -7.49 0.59
CA ALA A 17 14.75 -8.04 1.85
C ALA A 17 13.46 -8.85 1.68
N GLY A 18 13.17 -9.69 2.68
CA GLY A 18 11.93 -10.46 2.73
C GLY A 18 10.71 -9.60 3.08
N ARG A 19 9.52 -10.19 2.94
CA ARG A 19 8.22 -9.53 3.17
C ARG A 19 8.10 -8.78 4.50
N TYR A 20 8.83 -9.14 5.55
CA TYR A 20 8.70 -8.48 6.87
C TYR A 20 9.66 -7.30 7.09
N GLU A 21 10.64 -7.12 6.21
CA GLU A 21 11.72 -6.13 6.36
C GLU A 21 11.84 -5.20 5.15
N HIS A 22 10.97 -5.36 4.15
CA HIS A 22 11.05 -4.58 2.92
C HIS A 22 10.77 -3.09 3.14
N GLU A 23 9.91 -2.72 4.09
CA GLU A 23 9.66 -1.31 4.40
C GLU A 23 10.89 -0.67 5.06
N GLN A 24 11.53 -1.35 6.02
CA GLN A 24 12.81 -0.90 6.60
C GLN A 24 13.86 -0.72 5.51
N LYS A 25 13.95 -1.69 4.59
CA LYS A 25 14.94 -1.65 3.53
C LYS A 25 14.65 -0.54 2.51
N GLY A 26 13.38 -0.27 2.24
CA GLY A 26 12.94 0.86 1.42
C GLY A 26 13.32 2.21 2.04
N VAL A 27 13.17 2.36 3.36
CA VAL A 27 13.65 3.53 4.11
C VAL A 27 15.15 3.70 3.98
N GLU A 28 15.95 2.64 4.18
CA GLU A 28 17.40 2.71 4.05
C GLU A 28 17.82 3.24 2.66
N ILE A 29 17.24 2.69 1.59
CA ILE A 29 17.50 3.09 0.21
C ILE A 29 17.10 4.56 -0.01
N MET A 30 15.92 4.95 0.48
CA MET A 30 15.41 6.31 0.39
C MET A 30 16.33 7.31 1.10
N ARG A 31 16.74 7.02 2.35
CA ARG A 31 17.64 7.89 3.13
C ARG A 31 18.99 8.05 2.46
N GLU A 32 19.60 6.96 1.99
CA GLU A 32 20.90 7.01 1.30
C GLU A 32 20.88 7.90 0.05
N LEU A 33 19.74 7.94 -0.66
CA LEU A 33 19.57 8.76 -1.85
C LEU A 33 19.24 10.22 -1.49
N LEU A 34 18.31 10.44 -0.57
CA LEU A 34 17.90 11.80 -0.20
C LEU A 34 19.02 12.56 0.50
N ILE A 35 19.80 11.96 1.40
CA ILE A 35 20.94 12.62 2.05
C ILE A 35 21.95 13.20 1.04
N LYS A 36 22.08 12.59 -0.14
CA LYS A 36 22.95 13.06 -1.23
C LYS A 36 22.34 14.21 -2.02
N LEU A 37 21.01 14.30 -2.10
CA LEU A 37 20.28 15.31 -2.86
C LEU A 37 19.90 16.53 -2.00
N THR A 38 19.50 16.28 -0.77
CA THR A 38 19.05 17.25 0.21
C THR A 38 19.63 16.90 1.59
N ARG A 39 19.99 17.92 2.37
CA ARG A 39 20.46 17.74 3.77
C ARG A 39 19.38 18.12 4.78
N ASP A 40 18.13 18.18 4.33
CA ASP A 40 16.98 18.45 5.18
C ASP A 40 16.59 17.17 5.92
N SER A 41 16.99 17.08 7.19
CA SER A 41 16.69 15.92 8.03
C SER A 41 15.22 15.81 8.39
N GLU A 42 14.53 16.94 8.56
CA GLU A 42 13.11 16.94 8.95
C GLU A 42 12.26 16.34 7.83
N LEU A 43 12.53 16.73 6.58
CA LEU A 43 11.87 16.14 5.41
C LEU A 43 12.12 14.63 5.29
N ILE A 44 13.36 14.20 5.51
CA ILE A 44 13.73 12.78 5.38
C ILE A 44 13.02 11.95 6.45
N ASP A 45 12.95 12.45 7.68
CA ASP A 45 12.31 11.75 8.79
C ASP A 45 10.78 11.67 8.57
N GLU A 46 10.15 12.71 8.02
CA GLU A 46 8.71 12.69 7.67
C GLU A 46 8.40 11.66 6.56
N ILE A 47 9.28 11.52 5.56
CA ILE A 47 9.14 10.52 4.49
C ILE A 47 9.36 9.10 5.04
N GLU A 48 10.33 8.94 5.94
CA GLU A 48 10.56 7.67 6.62
C GLU A 48 9.33 7.22 7.40
N ASP A 49 8.73 8.12 8.20
CA ASP A 49 7.52 7.83 8.96
C ASP A 49 6.37 7.41 8.02
N CYS A 50 6.23 8.07 6.87
CA CYS A 50 5.23 7.70 5.86
C CYS A 50 5.46 6.29 5.28
N ILE A 51 6.70 5.92 4.94
CA ILE A 51 7.01 4.57 4.44
C ILE A 51 6.78 3.54 5.54
N MET A 52 7.23 3.82 6.76
CA MET A 52 7.09 2.93 7.89
C MET A 52 5.62 2.70 8.28
N ALA A 53 4.75 3.68 8.03
CA ALA A 53 3.31 3.54 8.27
C ALA A 53 2.64 2.47 7.39
N THR A 54 3.20 2.15 6.21
CA THR A 54 2.64 1.09 5.34
C THR A 54 2.93 -0.32 5.87
N LYS A 55 3.87 -0.45 6.82
CA LYS A 55 4.23 -1.73 7.43
C LYS A 55 3.09 -2.30 8.26
N MET A 56 2.86 -3.61 8.11
CA MET A 56 1.84 -4.33 8.88
C MET A 56 2.36 -4.73 10.28
N PRO A 57 1.57 -4.57 11.37
CA PRO A 57 0.24 -3.93 11.42
C PRO A 57 0.33 -2.40 11.31
N ARG A 58 -0.57 -1.79 10.54
CA ARG A 58 -0.56 -0.34 10.28
C ARG A 58 -1.02 0.44 11.52
N ASN A 59 -0.29 1.50 11.85
CA ASN A 59 -0.65 2.42 12.94
C ASN A 59 -0.25 3.86 12.59
N PRO A 60 -0.92 4.47 11.58
CA PRO A 60 -0.59 5.82 11.15
C PRO A 60 -0.96 6.85 12.23
N LYS A 61 -0.12 7.87 12.36
CA LYS A 61 -0.20 8.89 13.42
C LYS A 61 -0.66 10.25 12.92
N ASN A 62 -0.63 10.46 11.60
CA ASN A 62 -1.00 11.72 10.98
C ASN A 62 -1.69 11.49 9.62
N ILE A 63 -2.20 12.58 9.02
CA ILE A 63 -2.96 12.52 7.77
C ILE A 63 -2.14 12.03 6.57
N LEU A 64 -0.83 12.30 6.52
CA LEU A 64 0.03 11.86 5.42
C LEU A 64 0.24 10.34 5.46
N GLU A 65 0.49 9.82 6.66
CA GLU A 65 0.57 8.39 6.94
C GLU A 65 -0.76 7.66 6.63
N GLU A 66 -1.90 8.28 6.96
CA GLU A 66 -3.22 7.75 6.56
C GLU A 66 -3.39 7.71 5.03
N ILE A 67 -3.00 8.79 4.33
CA ILE A 67 -3.12 8.87 2.86
C ILE A 67 -2.29 7.79 2.18
N ILE A 68 -1.03 7.58 2.60
CA ILE A 68 -0.15 6.59 1.96
C ILE A 68 -0.63 5.15 2.22
N CYS A 69 -1.15 4.85 3.42
CA CYS A 69 -1.76 3.55 3.73
C CYS A 69 -2.99 3.26 2.86
N ASP A 70 -3.85 4.27 2.66
CA ASP A 70 -5.03 4.14 1.81
C ASP A 70 -4.64 4.02 0.32
N ALA A 71 -3.55 4.68 -0.10
CA ALA A 71 -3.02 4.60 -1.47
C ALA A 71 -2.42 3.22 -1.77
N ASP A 72 -1.64 2.66 -0.84
CA ASP A 72 -1.06 1.31 -0.91
C ASP A 72 -2.15 0.23 -1.10
N THR A 73 -3.22 0.31 -0.30
CA THR A 73 -4.33 -0.66 -0.33
C THR A 73 -5.42 -0.36 -1.36
N TYR A 74 -5.28 0.68 -2.17
CA TYR A 74 -6.31 1.13 -3.12
C TYR A 74 -6.80 0.01 -4.05
N HIS A 75 -5.86 -0.77 -4.58
CA HIS A 75 -6.11 -1.79 -5.61
C HIS A 75 -7.05 -2.89 -5.12
N LEU A 76 -7.03 -3.24 -3.83
CA LEU A 76 -7.85 -4.30 -3.23
C LEU A 76 -9.35 -4.05 -3.39
N GLY A 77 -9.79 -2.78 -3.43
CA GLY A 77 -11.21 -2.41 -3.55
C GLY A 77 -11.73 -2.31 -4.98
N THR A 78 -10.96 -2.71 -5.99
CA THR A 78 -11.31 -2.54 -7.40
C THR A 78 -11.94 -3.80 -8.00
N GLU A 79 -12.77 -3.63 -9.02
CA GLU A 79 -13.30 -4.78 -9.81
C GLU A 79 -12.15 -5.61 -10.42
N HIS A 80 -11.04 -4.94 -10.75
CA HIS A 80 -9.86 -5.61 -11.29
C HIS A 80 -9.27 -6.60 -10.30
N PHE A 81 -9.15 -6.25 -9.02
CA PHE A 81 -8.68 -7.19 -7.99
C PHE A 81 -9.57 -8.44 -7.92
N ILE A 82 -10.90 -8.28 -7.94
CA ILE A 82 -11.84 -9.41 -7.93
C ILE A 82 -11.63 -10.33 -9.14
N ILE A 83 -11.41 -9.77 -10.32
CA ILE A 83 -11.18 -10.54 -11.55
C ILE A 83 -9.84 -11.28 -11.47
N THR A 84 -8.76 -10.59 -11.11
CA THR A 84 -7.42 -11.17 -11.04
C THR A 84 -7.31 -12.24 -9.96
N THR A 85 -7.95 -12.05 -8.80
CA THR A 85 -8.03 -13.07 -7.75
C THR A 85 -8.75 -14.34 -8.24
N LYS A 86 -9.84 -14.20 -9.02
CA LYS A 86 -10.52 -15.37 -9.60
C LYS A 86 -9.62 -16.13 -10.57
N GLN A 87 -8.92 -15.42 -11.46
CA GLN A 87 -7.97 -16.02 -12.41
C GLN A 87 -6.86 -16.76 -11.67
N PHE A 88 -6.26 -16.15 -10.65
CA PHE A 88 -5.25 -16.78 -9.81
C PHE A 88 -5.77 -18.04 -9.09
N MET A 89 -7.02 -18.02 -8.61
CA MET A 89 -7.66 -19.21 -8.02
C MET A 89 -7.90 -20.33 -9.04
N GLU A 90 -8.12 -20.01 -10.32
CA GLU A 90 -8.22 -21.01 -11.39
C GLU A 90 -6.85 -21.59 -11.74
N GLU A 91 -5.80 -20.76 -11.81
CA GLU A 91 -4.43 -21.18 -12.07
C GLU A 91 -3.88 -22.10 -10.97
N THR A 92 -4.12 -21.74 -9.70
CA THR A 92 -3.66 -22.54 -8.56
C THR A 92 -4.30 -23.93 -8.52
N LYS A 93 -5.57 -24.09 -8.93
CA LYS A 93 -6.23 -25.41 -9.06
C LYS A 93 -5.59 -26.31 -10.10
N LEU A 94 -5.00 -25.72 -11.14
CA LEU A 94 -4.30 -26.43 -12.20
C LEU A 94 -2.84 -26.73 -11.83
N SER A 95 -2.29 -26.01 -10.85
CA SER A 95 -0.95 -26.22 -10.33
C SER A 95 -0.93 -27.26 -9.19
N SER A 96 0.22 -27.90 -8.98
CA SER A 96 0.47 -28.76 -7.82
C SER A 96 0.80 -27.97 -6.53
N VAL A 97 0.63 -26.64 -6.56
CA VAL A 97 0.90 -25.76 -5.42
C VAL A 97 -0.32 -25.73 -4.51
N SER A 98 -0.14 -26.10 -3.25
CA SER A 98 -1.17 -25.97 -2.22
C SER A 98 -1.43 -24.49 -1.93
N PHE A 99 -2.64 -24.02 -2.25
CA PHE A 99 -3.08 -22.67 -1.91
C PHE A 99 -4.14 -22.72 -0.80
N ASP A 100 -3.88 -22.01 0.30
CA ASP A 100 -4.83 -21.86 1.39
C ASP A 100 -5.70 -20.62 1.15
N LYS A 101 -6.92 -20.87 0.67
CA LYS A 101 -7.91 -19.83 0.40
C LYS A 101 -8.35 -19.12 1.69
N GLU A 102 -8.47 -19.82 2.81
CA GLU A 102 -8.93 -19.23 4.07
C GLU A 102 -7.88 -18.24 4.60
N LEU A 103 -6.61 -18.61 4.53
CA LEU A 103 -5.51 -17.73 4.89
C LEU A 103 -5.46 -16.49 3.96
N PHE A 104 -5.62 -16.68 2.66
CA PHE A 104 -5.64 -15.59 1.69
C PHE A 104 -6.81 -14.61 1.93
N ASP A 105 -8.01 -15.14 2.15
CA ASP A 105 -9.19 -14.34 2.43
C ASP A 105 -9.01 -13.57 3.75
N LYS A 106 -8.44 -14.20 4.78
CA LYS A 106 -8.15 -13.56 6.08
C LYS A 106 -7.12 -12.43 5.95
N GLN A 107 -6.05 -12.64 5.19
CA GLN A 107 -5.03 -11.60 4.94
C GLN A 107 -5.62 -10.43 4.15
N THR A 108 -6.40 -10.73 3.10
CA THR A 108 -7.08 -9.73 2.28
C THR A 108 -8.08 -8.92 3.11
N LEU A 109 -8.86 -9.58 3.98
CA LEU A 109 -9.78 -8.92 4.89
C LEU A 109 -9.04 -8.01 5.87
N ASN A 110 -7.90 -8.45 6.42
CA ASN A 110 -7.12 -7.63 7.35
C ASN A 110 -6.61 -6.36 6.67
N MET A 111 -6.11 -6.46 5.43
CA MET A 111 -5.69 -5.31 4.64
C MET A 111 -6.87 -4.38 4.27
N HIS A 112 -8.08 -4.92 4.08
CA HIS A 112 -9.29 -4.13 3.80
C HIS A 112 -9.88 -3.42 5.01
N CYS A 113 -9.93 -4.08 6.16
CA CYS A 113 -10.52 -3.53 7.39
C CYS A 113 -9.71 -2.34 7.93
N GLU A 114 -8.43 -2.26 7.59
CA GLU A 114 -7.51 -1.18 7.94
C GLU A 114 -7.57 0.02 6.98
N ARG A 115 -8.57 0.11 6.08
CA ARG A 115 -8.79 1.33 5.28
C ARG A 115 -9.36 2.44 6.17
N LEU A 116 -8.57 3.48 6.38
CA LEU A 116 -8.82 4.50 7.40
C LEU A 116 -9.66 5.66 6.85
N LEU A 117 -9.55 6.00 5.56
CA LEU A 117 -10.27 7.12 4.96
C LEU A 117 -11.59 6.69 4.27
N LYS A 118 -12.51 6.12 5.06
CA LYS A 118 -13.90 5.83 4.64
C LYS A 118 -14.61 7.01 3.92
N PRO A 119 -14.42 8.30 4.31
CA PRO A 119 -15.12 9.43 3.67
C PRO A 119 -14.63 9.79 2.27
N ILE A 120 -13.31 9.75 2.01
CA ILE A 120 -12.73 10.11 0.70
C ILE A 120 -13.16 9.10 -0.37
N PHE A 121 -13.24 7.82 0.01
CA PHE A 121 -13.74 6.76 -0.87
C PHE A 121 -15.25 6.89 -1.16
N LEU A 122 -16.07 7.25 -0.15
CA LEU A 122 -17.51 7.56 -0.34
C LEU A 122 -17.74 8.74 -1.30
N MET A 123 -16.89 9.77 -1.26
CA MET A 123 -16.94 10.87 -2.22
C MET A 123 -16.67 10.41 -3.67
N ARG A 124 -15.85 9.37 -3.87
CA ARG A 124 -15.48 8.88 -5.20
C ARG A 124 -16.43 7.81 -5.76
N LEU A 125 -17.12 7.07 -4.89
CA LEU A 125 -18.22 6.16 -5.24
C LEU A 125 -19.58 6.86 -5.31
N SER A 126 -19.66 8.14 -4.94
CA SER A 126 -20.84 8.96 -5.24
C SER A 126 -21.05 8.91 -6.76
N PRO A 127 -22.21 8.45 -7.25
CA PRO A 127 -22.43 8.32 -8.68
C PRO A 127 -22.14 9.66 -9.34
N LYS A 128 -21.24 9.69 -10.32
CA LYS A 128 -21.08 10.84 -11.21
C LYS A 128 -22.47 11.09 -11.79
N LYS A 129 -23.16 12.13 -11.33
CA LYS A 129 -24.42 12.57 -11.94
C LYS A 129 -24.09 12.79 -13.41
N SER A 130 -24.68 11.98 -14.28
CA SER A 130 -24.61 12.16 -15.72
C SER A 130 -25.23 13.51 -16.04
N THR A 131 -24.41 14.54 -16.21
CA THR A 131 -24.81 15.78 -16.86
C THR A 131 -24.97 15.47 -18.34
N SER A 132 -26.17 15.06 -18.73
CA SER A 132 -26.65 15.16 -20.09
C SER A 132 -26.81 16.64 -20.43
N PHE A 133 -25.96 17.14 -21.32
CA PHE A 133 -26.25 18.32 -22.13
C PHE A 133 -27.02 17.89 -23.37
#